data_AF-A0A1F2TTF6-F1
#
_entry.id   AF-A0A1F2TTF6-F1
#
_cell.length_a   1.000
_cell.length_b   1.000
_cell.length_c   1.000
_cell.angle_alpha   90.00
_cell.angle_beta   90.00
_cell.angle_gamma   90.00
#
_symmetry.space_group_name_H-M   'P 1'
#
loop_
_entity.id
_entity.type
_entity.pdbx_description
1 polymer ?
#
loop_
_entity_poly.entity_id
_entity_poly.type
_entity_poly.pdbx_seq_one_letter_code
_entity_poly.pdbx_strand_id
1 'polypeptide(L)'
;MIPTRPIRFNLAHSQGLAVYACSRGREIGTDVEAIRSDVPDEGVAEQFFSSRELAEFRSLPPELRVEGFFLCLDVTFLPAL
;
A
#
# COMPACT_ATOMS: atom_id res chain seq x y z
N MET A 1 15.29 -36.76 3.97
CA MET A 1 15.75 -35.40 3.62
C MET A 1 14.59 -34.44 3.86
N ILE A 2 14.71 -33.50 4.81
CA ILE A 2 13.65 -32.49 5.05
C ILE A 2 13.81 -31.42 3.95
N PRO A 3 12.77 -31.12 3.15
CA PRO A 3 12.88 -30.09 2.12
C PRO A 3 13.11 -28.72 2.77
N THR A 4 14.26 -28.10 2.49
CA THR A 4 14.55 -26.73 2.87
C THR A 4 13.83 -25.80 1.90
N ARG A 5 12.79 -25.11 2.38
CA ARG A 5 12.11 -24.07 1.61
C ARG A 5 12.96 -22.78 1.66
N PRO A 6 13.18 -22.09 0.52
CA PRO A 6 13.96 -20.87 0.50
C PRO A 6 13.28 -19.78 1.33
N ILE A 7 14.09 -18.95 1.99
CA ILE A 7 13.61 -17.70 2.59
C ILE A 7 13.49 -16.66 1.48
N ARG A 8 12.37 -15.95 1.45
CA ARG A 8 12.11 -14.79 0.60
C ARG A 8 11.95 -13.58 1.50
N PHE A 9 12.38 -12.42 1.02
CA PHE A 9 12.17 -11.17 1.73
C PHE A 9 11.82 -10.04 0.75
N ASN A 10 11.13 -9.03 1.28
CA ASN A 10 10.85 -7.78 0.60
C ASN A 10 11.09 -6.61 1.57
N LEU A 11 11.51 -5.47 1.05
CA LEU A 11 11.86 -4.26 1.80
C LEU A 11 11.05 -3.09 1.26
N ALA A 12 10.41 -2.36 2.15
CA ALA A 12 9.84 -1.05 1.87
C ALA A 12 10.38 -0.01 2.87
N HIS A 13 10.41 1.26 2.48
CA HIS A 13 10.86 2.32 3.38
C HIS A 13 10.14 3.63 3.10
N SER A 14 9.85 4.40 4.15
CA SER A 14 9.28 5.75 4.01
C SER A 14 9.59 6.60 5.24
N GLN A 15 9.92 7.87 5.03
CA GLN A 15 10.26 8.86 6.07
C GLN A 15 11.12 8.33 7.24
N GLY A 16 12.22 7.63 6.93
CA GLY A 16 13.15 7.12 7.95
C GLY A 16 12.71 5.82 8.63
N LEU A 17 11.55 5.27 8.27
CA LEU A 17 11.13 3.92 8.61
C LEU A 17 11.52 2.95 7.49
N ALA A 18 12.00 1.77 7.87
CA ALA A 18 12.22 0.65 6.96
C ALA A 18 11.49 -0.60 7.49
N VAL A 19 10.78 -1.29 6.60
CA VAL A 19 10.00 -2.50 6.89
C VAL A 19 10.57 -3.65 6.08
N TYR A 20 10.87 -4.75 6.76
CA TYR A 20 11.32 -6.00 6.14
C TYR A 20 10.24 -7.07 6.35
N ALA A 21 9.70 -7.59 5.25
CA ALA A 21 8.80 -8.74 5.27
C ALA A 21 9.57 -9.99 4.86
N CYS A 22 9.46 -11.06 5.65
CA CYS A 22 10.14 -12.33 5.41
C CYS A 22 9.14 -13.48 5.33
N SER A 23 9.33 -14.38 4.39
CA SER A 23 8.49 -15.57 4.22
C SER A 23 9.32 -16.80 3.89
N ARG A 24 8.70 -17.99 3.96
CA ARG A 24 9.34 -19.27 3.65
C ARG A 24 8.62 -19.99 2.52
N GLY A 25 9.26 -20.05 1.36
CA GLY A 25 8.79 -20.77 0.17
C GLY A 25 7.56 -20.15 -0.51
N ARG A 26 7.33 -18.85 -0.33
CA ARG A 26 6.25 -18.08 -0.97
C ARG A 26 6.80 -16.72 -1.38
N GLU A 27 6.32 -16.14 -2.47
CA GLU A 27 6.64 -14.73 -2.73
C GLU A 27 5.88 -13.85 -1.75
N ILE A 28 6.49 -12.71 -1.39
CA ILE A 28 5.94 -11.73 -0.46
C ILE A 28 6.32 -10.34 -0.95
N GLY A 29 5.40 -9.40 -0.81
CA GLY A 29 5.67 -7.98 -0.95
C GLY A 29 5.16 -7.24 0.28
N THR A 30 5.83 -6.15 0.61
CA THR A 30 5.42 -5.22 1.67
C THR A 30 5.49 -3.82 1.10
N ASP A 31 4.63 -2.94 1.59
CA ASP A 31 4.69 -1.53 1.30
C ASP A 31 4.59 -0.73 2.60
N VAL A 32 5.09 0.50 2.59
CA VAL A 32 4.92 1.44 3.70
C VAL A 32 4.89 2.85 3.15
N GLU A 33 3.79 3.55 3.40
CA GLU A 33 3.62 4.93 2.98
C GLU A 33 3.53 5.87 4.17
N ALA A 34 4.20 7.01 4.06
CA ALA A 34 4.12 8.04 5.08
C ALA A 34 2.89 8.91 4.83
N ILE A 35 1.98 8.93 5.79
CA ILE A 35 0.77 9.76 5.70
C ILE A 35 1.17 11.23 5.66
N ARG A 36 0.78 11.91 4.59
CA ARG A 36 0.99 13.33 4.39
C ARG A 36 -0.34 14.04 4.17
N SER A 37 -0.59 15.11 4.94
CA SER A 37 -1.85 15.86 4.90
C SER A 37 -2.04 16.70 3.64
N ASP A 38 -0.99 16.91 2.84
CA ASP A 38 -1.01 17.69 1.60
C ASP A 38 -1.30 16.83 0.34
N VAL A 39 -1.40 15.51 0.49
CA VAL A 39 -1.52 14.54 -0.62
C VAL A 39 -2.95 14.09 -0.97
N PRO A 40 -4.01 14.18 -0.13
CA PRO A 40 -5.35 13.82 -0.59
C PRO A 40 -5.94 14.94 -1.46
N ASP A 41 -5.25 15.24 -2.57
CA ASP A 41 -5.78 16.00 -3.68
C ASP A 41 -6.59 15.07 -4.58
N GLU A 42 -7.76 15.53 -4.99
CA GLU A 42 -8.69 14.75 -5.79
C GLU A 42 -8.08 14.35 -7.15
N GLY A 43 -7.21 15.19 -7.71
CA GLY A 43 -6.49 14.89 -8.95
C GLY A 43 -5.51 13.73 -8.81
N VAL A 44 -4.91 13.52 -7.64
CA VAL A 44 -4.05 12.36 -7.39
C VAL A 44 -4.91 11.11 -7.26
N ALA A 45 -6.02 11.17 -6.52
CA ALA A 45 -6.93 10.02 -6.38
C ALA A 45 -7.47 9.56 -7.74
N GLU A 46 -7.80 10.47 -8.65
CA GLU A 46 -8.27 10.15 -10.01
C GLU A 46 -7.24 9.41 -10.88
N GLN A 47 -5.94 9.62 -10.64
CA GLN A 47 -4.87 8.98 -11.42
C GLN A 47 -4.59 7.55 -10.97
N PHE A 48 -4.76 7.25 -9.68
CA PHE A 48 -4.34 6.00 -9.08
C PHE A 48 -5.48 5.06 -8.68
N PHE A 49 -6.68 5.59 -8.42
CA PHE A 49 -7.82 4.78 -7.99
C PHE A 49 -8.67 4.33 -9.17
N SER A 50 -9.21 3.11 -9.06
CA SER A 50 -10.31 2.67 -9.92
C SER A 50 -11.55 3.53 -9.71
N SER A 51 -12.49 3.47 -10.65
CA SER A 51 -13.76 4.20 -10.54
C SER A 51 -14.56 3.85 -9.28
N ARG A 52 -14.42 2.61 -8.78
CA ARG A 52 -15.06 2.17 -7.54
C ARG A 52 -14.39 2.81 -6.32
N GLU A 53 -13.08 2.68 -6.23
CA GLU A 53 -12.25 3.23 -5.15
C GLU A 53 -12.40 4.75 -5.05
N LEU A 54 -12.44 5.45 -6.19
CA LEU A 54 -12.67 6.88 -6.24
C LEU A 54 -14.07 7.27 -5.75
N ALA A 55 -15.10 6.46 -6.05
CA ALA A 55 -16.45 6.70 -5.55
C ALA A 55 -16.55 6.49 -4.03
N GLU A 56 -15.89 5.44 -3.51
CA GLU A 56 -15.78 5.17 -2.07
C GLU A 56 -15.01 6.32 -1.38
N PHE A 57 -13.88 6.76 -1.95
CA PHE A 57 -13.09 7.90 -1.47
C PHE A 57 -13.90 9.20 -1.41
N ARG A 58 -14.66 9.53 -2.46
CA ARG A 58 -15.52 10.73 -2.53
C ARG A 58 -16.66 10.70 -1.52
N SER A 59 -17.11 9.51 -1.10
CA SER A 59 -18.16 9.35 -0.10
C SER A 59 -17.69 9.62 1.33
N LEU A 60 -16.36 9.67 1.56
CA LEU A 60 -15.79 9.94 2.88
C LEU A 60 -15.99 11.39 3.31
N PRO A 61 -16.33 11.63 4.61
CA PRO A 61 -16.22 12.93 5.24
C PRO A 61 -14.81 13.52 5.04
N PRO A 62 -14.66 14.84 4.86
CA PRO A 62 -13.36 15.49 4.61
C PRO A 62 -12.27 15.09 5.59
N GLU A 63 -12.64 14.88 6.86
CA GLU A 63 -11.74 14.52 7.95
C GLU A 63 -11.14 13.12 7.80
N LEU A 64 -11.83 12.22 7.08
CA LEU A 64 -11.40 10.84 6.84
C LEU A 64 -10.72 10.66 5.48
N ARG A 65 -10.69 11.69 4.62
CA ARG A 65 -10.11 11.56 3.28
C ARG A 65 -8.61 11.33 3.31
N VAL A 66 -7.87 11.96 4.23
CA VAL A 66 -6.42 11.69 4.34
C VAL A 66 -6.19 10.20 4.59
N GLU A 67 -6.82 9.64 5.61
CA GLU A 67 -6.67 8.22 5.98
C GLU A 67 -7.20 7.28 4.89
N GLY A 68 -8.39 7.58 4.36
CA GLY A 68 -9.01 6.80 3.29
C GLY A 68 -8.20 6.76 2.00
N PHE A 69 -7.47 7.84 1.67
CA PHE A 69 -6.58 7.88 0.52
C PHE A 69 -5.46 6.84 0.66
N PHE A 70 -4.75 6.83 1.79
CA PHE A 70 -3.64 5.89 2.01
C PHE A 70 -4.10 4.44 2.16
N LEU A 71 -5.27 4.20 2.76
CA LEU A 71 -5.87 2.86 2.81
C LEU A 71 -6.23 2.31 1.42
N CYS A 72 -6.59 3.19 0.49
CA CYS A 72 -6.99 2.81 -0.85
C CYS A 72 -5.77 2.55 -1.76
N LEU A 73 -4.70 3.35 -1.61
CA LEU A 73 -3.43 3.13 -2.31
C LEU A 73 -2.82 1.74 -2.02
N ASP A 74 -2.94 1.26 -0.79
CA ASP A 74 -2.41 -0.05 -0.35
C ASP A 74 -3.00 -1.23 -1.14
N VAL A 75 -4.24 -1.12 -1.64
CA VAL A 75 -4.96 -2.24 -2.25
C VAL A 75 -4.57 -2.46 -3.72
N THR A 76 -4.07 -1.42 -4.40
CA THR A 76 -3.92 -1.41 -5.87
C THR A 76 -2.53 -1.83 -6.35
N PHE A 77 -1.49 -1.84 -5.51
CA PHE A 77 -0.10 -2.08 -5.95
C PHE A 77 0.58 -3.28 -5.31
N LEU A 78 0.01 -4.48 -5.44
CA LEU A 78 0.76 -5.72 -5.23
C LEU A 78 0.33 -6.85 -6.18
N PRO A 79 0.61 -6.78 -7.50
CA PRO A 79 1.09 -7.98 -8.14
C PRO A 79 2.52 -8.17 -7.61
N ALA A 80 2.70 -9.17 -6.75
CA ALA A 80 4.01 -9.70 -6.45
C ALA A 80 4.70 -10.05 -7.79
N LEU A 81 5.66 -9.23 -8.20
CA LEU A 81 6.64 -9.52 -9.25
C LEU A 81 8.03 -9.18 -8.71
#